data_AF-A0A2G8L6Q9-F1
#
_entry.id   AF-A0A2G8L6Q9-F1
#
_cell.length_a   1.000
_cell.length_b   1.000
_cell.length_c   1.000
_cell.angle_alpha   90.00
_cell.angle_beta   90.00
_cell.angle_gamma   90.00
#
_symmetry.space_group_name_H-M   'P 1'
#
loop_
_entity.id
_entity.type
_entity.pdbx_description
1 polymer ?
#
loop_
_entity_poly.entity_id
_entity_poly.type
_entity_poly.pdbx_seq_one_letter_code
_entity_poly.pdbx_strand_id
1 'polypeptide(L)'
;MTKFLGNAEEFIREHKEEPFFLYFAFSNNHVTLSPSDQFSDTSPLGTYGDSTNEMNSAVTDVMDLLNDLGLRENTLVIFLSDNGPFLEMCSKAGFEGPLRGGKSTVYEGGIRIPFIVSWPGQIPAGSVSRHTVSSMDIFPTILDVIGRPLPTGITYDGSSLKSILYEEFLMSEKWGFEIQSQMAPVHPEGLFFYSGEILTAMRFDGYKVHFRLQPQPLTTRVGFGEE
;
A
#
# COMPACT_ATOMS: atom_id res chain seq x y z
N MET A 1 -5.70 16.27 -10.49
CA MET A 1 -4.71 15.25 -10.87
C MET A 1 -3.65 15.77 -11.86
N THR A 2 -4.06 16.29 -13.03
CA THR A 2 -3.19 16.57 -14.20
C THR A 2 -1.88 17.29 -13.91
N LYS A 3 -1.88 18.35 -13.08
CA LYS A 3 -0.64 19.08 -12.75
C LYS A 3 0.38 18.22 -12.00
N PHE A 4 -0.08 17.41 -11.05
CA PHE A 4 0.82 16.56 -10.27
C PHE A 4 1.38 15.42 -11.10
N LEU A 5 0.55 14.82 -11.97
CA LEU A 5 1.00 13.83 -12.94
C LEU A 5 2.07 14.41 -13.88
N GLY A 6 1.79 15.57 -14.50
CA GLY A 6 2.75 16.22 -15.40
C GLY A 6 4.10 16.52 -14.73
N ASN A 7 4.09 17.00 -13.49
CA ASN A 7 5.32 17.21 -12.72
C ASN A 7 6.09 15.90 -12.45
N ALA A 8 5.38 14.80 -12.17
CA ALA A 8 6.00 13.50 -11.95
C ALA A 8 6.63 12.95 -13.24
N GLU A 9 5.94 13.08 -14.37
CA GLU A 9 6.45 12.68 -15.68
C GLU A 9 7.67 13.51 -16.10
N GLU A 10 7.62 14.82 -15.89
CA GLU A 10 8.75 15.73 -16.15
C GLU A 10 9.97 15.33 -15.32
N PHE A 11 9.80 15.13 -14.02
CA PHE A 11 10.86 14.67 -13.12
C PHE A 11 11.49 13.35 -13.60
N ILE A 12 10.69 12.34 -13.97
CA ILE A 12 11.20 11.07 -14.49
C ILE A 12 12.01 11.28 -15.78
N ARG A 13 11.54 12.14 -16.70
CA ARG A 13 12.23 12.41 -17.96
C ARG A 13 13.56 13.14 -17.74
N GLU A 14 13.60 14.09 -16.81
CA GLU A 14 14.82 14.85 -16.48
C GLU A 14 15.90 13.96 -15.84
N HIS A 15 15.50 13.02 -14.99
CA HIS A 15 16.41 12.17 -14.22
C HIS A 15 16.59 10.76 -14.80
N LYS A 16 16.13 10.46 -16.02
CA LYS A 16 16.18 9.10 -16.60
C LYS A 16 17.58 8.47 -16.70
N GLU A 17 18.64 9.29 -16.69
CA GLU A 17 20.03 8.84 -16.79
C GLU A 17 20.72 8.68 -15.40
N GLU A 18 20.00 8.95 -14.31
CA GLU A 18 20.52 8.83 -12.95
C GLU A 18 19.50 8.19 -11.97
N PRO A 19 19.94 7.64 -10.82
CA PRO A 19 19.01 7.12 -9.84
C PRO A 19 18.13 8.23 -9.27
N PHE A 20 16.81 8.02 -9.24
CA PHE A 20 15.85 8.97 -8.68
C PHE A 20 14.98 8.34 -7.60
N PHE A 21 14.38 9.19 -6.76
CA PHE A 21 13.35 8.82 -5.80
C PHE A 21 12.14 9.73 -6.00
N LEU A 22 11.01 9.14 -6.40
CA LEU A 22 9.74 9.84 -6.56
C LEU A 22 8.76 9.39 -5.48
N TYR A 23 8.38 10.31 -4.60
CA TYR A 23 7.25 10.13 -3.70
C TYR A 23 6.01 10.78 -4.29
N PHE A 24 5.15 10.00 -4.96
CA PHE A 24 3.93 10.49 -5.59
C PHE A 24 2.71 10.24 -4.70
N ALA A 25 2.43 11.20 -3.81
CA ALA A 25 1.29 11.14 -2.90
C ALA A 25 0.01 11.68 -3.56
N PHE A 26 -0.87 10.77 -3.98
CA PHE A 26 -2.16 11.14 -4.55
C PHE A 26 -3.10 11.73 -3.48
N SER A 27 -3.83 12.80 -3.85
CA SER A 27 -4.92 13.34 -3.03
C SER A 27 -6.27 12.69 -3.33
N ASN A 28 -6.34 11.84 -4.36
CA ASN A 28 -7.55 11.15 -4.75
C ASN A 28 -8.08 10.28 -3.61
N ASN A 29 -9.39 10.08 -3.56
CA ASN A 29 -10.07 9.29 -2.53
C ASN A 29 -9.99 9.83 -1.09
N HIS A 30 -9.37 10.98 -0.86
CA HIS A 30 -9.57 11.79 0.34
C HIS A 30 -10.85 12.64 0.19
N VAL A 31 -11.47 13.05 1.31
CA VAL A 31 -12.69 13.89 1.28
C VAL A 31 -12.51 15.12 0.42
N THR A 32 -13.63 15.61 -0.13
CA THR A 32 -13.71 16.57 -1.26
C THR A 32 -13.30 15.95 -2.60
N LEU A 33 -13.92 14.82 -2.94
CA LEU A 33 -13.78 14.16 -4.23
C LEU A 33 -14.15 15.10 -5.37
N SER A 34 -13.17 15.38 -6.23
CA SER A 34 -13.30 16.28 -7.39
C SER A 34 -12.61 15.64 -8.59
N PRO A 35 -13.16 14.52 -9.13
CA PRO A 35 -12.62 13.93 -10.35
C PRO A 35 -12.71 14.93 -11.51
N SER A 36 -11.78 14.86 -12.45
CA SER A 36 -11.88 15.66 -13.68
C SER A 36 -13.07 15.26 -14.54
N ASP A 37 -13.47 16.16 -15.45
CA ASP A 37 -14.62 15.97 -16.35
C ASP A 37 -14.54 14.66 -17.16
N GLN A 38 -13.33 14.19 -17.49
CA GLN A 38 -13.13 12.92 -18.19
C GLN A 38 -13.61 11.71 -17.39
N PHE A 39 -13.54 11.75 -16.05
CA PHE A 39 -13.86 10.65 -15.16
C PHE A 39 -15.19 10.83 -14.42
N SER A 40 -15.77 12.03 -14.42
CA SER A 40 -17.04 12.31 -13.76
C SER A 40 -18.17 11.45 -14.32
N ASP A 41 -18.92 10.80 -13.43
CA ASP A 41 -20.08 9.96 -13.74
C ASP A 41 -19.76 8.77 -14.67
N THR A 42 -18.54 8.24 -14.59
CA THR A 42 -18.11 7.09 -15.41
C THR A 42 -18.12 5.77 -14.65
N SER A 43 -18.04 5.82 -13.32
CA SER A 43 -17.96 4.65 -12.47
C SER A 43 -19.32 4.27 -11.87
N PRO A 44 -19.69 2.97 -11.87
CA PRO A 44 -20.88 2.50 -11.16
C PRO A 44 -20.78 2.66 -9.64
N LEU A 45 -19.58 2.95 -9.11
CA LEU A 45 -19.32 3.21 -7.69
C LEU A 45 -19.43 4.71 -7.33
N GLY A 46 -20.00 5.51 -8.22
CA GLY A 46 -20.20 6.95 -8.05
C GLY A 46 -18.88 7.73 -7.96
N THR A 47 -18.92 8.92 -7.38
CA THR A 47 -17.80 9.87 -7.36
C THR A 47 -16.52 9.31 -6.72
N TYR A 48 -16.63 8.36 -5.78
CA TYR A 48 -15.45 7.69 -5.21
C TYR A 48 -14.78 6.79 -6.25
N GLY A 49 -15.59 6.03 -7.00
CA GLY A 49 -15.12 5.24 -8.13
C GLY A 49 -14.50 6.09 -9.24
N ASP A 50 -15.10 7.25 -9.56
CA ASP A 50 -14.56 8.19 -10.54
C ASP A 50 -13.16 8.70 -10.10
N SER A 51 -13.03 9.11 -8.84
CA SER A 51 -11.74 9.54 -8.28
C SER A 51 -10.70 8.42 -8.25
N THR A 52 -11.14 7.17 -8.02
CA THR A 52 -10.28 5.98 -8.07
C THR A 52 -9.83 5.68 -9.49
N ASN A 53 -10.71 5.77 -10.49
CA ASN A 53 -10.37 5.54 -11.89
C ASN A 53 -9.39 6.60 -12.40
N GLU A 54 -9.57 7.86 -12.02
CA GLU A 54 -8.61 8.93 -12.36
C GLU A 54 -7.23 8.66 -11.74
N MET A 55 -7.18 8.21 -10.48
CA MET A 55 -5.92 7.82 -9.83
C MET A 55 -5.26 6.63 -10.54
N ASN A 56 -6.05 5.61 -10.90
CA ASN A 56 -5.57 4.44 -11.63
C ASN A 56 -5.00 4.82 -13.01
N SER A 57 -5.63 5.76 -13.72
CA SER A 57 -5.11 6.30 -14.97
C SER A 57 -3.74 6.94 -14.76
N ALA A 58 -3.59 7.80 -13.76
CA ALA A 58 -2.31 8.45 -13.47
C ALA A 58 -1.20 7.45 -13.08
N VAL A 59 -1.55 6.37 -12.35
CA VAL A 59 -0.60 5.27 -12.08
C VAL A 59 -0.21 4.57 -13.38
N THR A 60 -1.16 4.33 -14.27
CA THR A 60 -0.92 3.70 -15.59
C THR A 60 0.01 4.56 -16.43
N ASP A 61 -0.24 5.87 -16.51
CA ASP A 61 0.57 6.82 -17.29
C ASP A 61 2.04 6.84 -16.80
N VAL A 62 2.27 6.84 -15.48
CA VAL A 62 3.63 6.74 -14.92
C VAL A 62 4.29 5.40 -15.26
N MET A 63 3.54 4.30 -15.18
CA MET A 63 4.05 2.96 -15.46
C MET A 63 4.43 2.79 -16.94
N ASP A 64 3.59 3.32 -17.84
CA ASP A 64 3.83 3.33 -19.28
C ASP A 64 5.01 4.22 -19.62
N LEU A 65 5.14 5.40 -19.00
CA LEU A 65 6.31 6.24 -19.17
C LEU A 65 7.62 5.54 -18.78
N LEU A 66 7.63 4.83 -17.64
CA LEU A 66 8.81 4.05 -17.22
C LEU A 66 9.14 2.93 -18.22
N ASN A 67 8.13 2.30 -18.82
CA ASN A 67 8.32 1.30 -19.87
C ASN A 67 8.88 1.91 -21.16
N ASP A 68 8.30 3.01 -21.63
CA ASP A 68 8.69 3.71 -22.86
C ASP A 68 10.12 4.25 -22.78
N LEU A 69 10.56 4.66 -21.59
CA LEU A 69 11.94 5.09 -21.34
C LEU A 69 12.90 3.92 -21.07
N GLY A 70 12.42 2.67 -21.04
CA GLY A 70 13.25 1.49 -20.78
C GLY A 70 13.76 1.38 -19.34
N LEU A 71 13.10 2.06 -18.38
CA LEU A 71 13.54 2.14 -16.99
C LEU A 71 12.95 1.02 -16.10
N ARG A 72 12.01 0.24 -16.61
CA ARG A 72 11.15 -0.60 -15.76
C ARG A 72 11.88 -1.70 -15.00
N GLU A 73 12.88 -2.34 -15.61
CA GLU A 73 13.71 -3.37 -14.95
C GLU A 73 14.66 -2.80 -13.89
N ASN A 74 14.91 -1.48 -13.91
CA ASN A 74 15.75 -0.78 -12.95
C ASN A 74 14.95 0.14 -12.00
N THR A 75 13.63 -0.05 -11.91
CA THR A 75 12.77 0.78 -11.06
C THR A 75 11.92 -0.08 -10.12
N LEU A 76 12.21 0.02 -8.83
CA LEU A 76 11.34 -0.48 -7.76
C LEU A 76 10.13 0.44 -7.59
N VAL A 77 8.93 -0.08 -7.80
CA VAL A 77 7.68 0.65 -7.57
C VAL A 77 6.94 0.04 -6.39
N ILE A 78 6.53 0.90 -5.44
CA ILE A 78 5.74 0.55 -4.27
C ILE A 78 4.45 1.36 -4.32
N PHE A 79 3.30 0.70 -4.24
CA PHE A 79 1.98 1.31 -4.16
C PHE A 79 1.29 0.90 -2.87
N LEU A 80 0.77 1.88 -2.13
CA LEU A 80 0.07 1.66 -0.87
C LEU A 80 -0.90 2.80 -0.54
N SER A 81 -1.79 2.55 0.42
CA SER A 81 -2.62 3.59 1.07
C SER A 81 -1.98 4.06 2.38
N ASP A 82 -2.40 5.21 2.91
CA ASP A 82 -1.98 5.70 4.23
C ASP A 82 -2.79 5.09 5.39
N ASN A 83 -4.08 4.88 5.17
CA ASN A 83 -5.04 4.26 6.08
C ASN A 83 -6.18 3.58 5.31
N GLY A 84 -7.08 2.93 6.05
CA GLY A 84 -8.35 2.41 5.55
C GLY A 84 -9.36 3.49 5.13
N PRO A 85 -10.53 3.11 4.59
CA PRO A 85 -11.52 4.04 4.05
C PRO A 85 -12.17 4.90 5.14
N PHE A 86 -12.51 6.14 4.80
CA PHE A 86 -13.23 7.05 5.70
C PHE A 86 -14.75 6.84 5.60
N LEU A 87 -15.23 5.83 6.33
CA LEU A 87 -16.56 5.26 6.19
C LEU A 87 -17.71 6.22 6.51
N GLU A 88 -17.47 7.26 7.32
CA GLU A 88 -18.43 8.31 7.64
C GLU A 88 -18.91 9.08 6.40
N MET A 89 -18.17 9.00 5.30
CA MET A 89 -18.55 9.59 4.01
C MET A 89 -19.60 8.78 3.24
N CYS A 90 -20.04 7.64 3.78
CA CYS A 90 -21.11 6.80 3.21
C CYS A 90 -20.86 6.48 1.73
N SER A 91 -21.77 6.89 0.83
CA SER A 91 -21.64 6.67 -0.62
C SER A 91 -20.41 7.33 -1.28
N LYS A 92 -19.67 8.16 -0.54
CA LYS A 92 -18.43 8.80 -0.98
C LYS A 92 -17.18 8.20 -0.30
N ALA A 93 -17.32 7.06 0.38
CA ALA A 93 -16.23 6.34 1.02
C ALA A 93 -15.74 5.18 0.13
N GLY A 94 -14.51 4.72 0.39
CA GLY A 94 -14.05 3.43 -0.10
C GLY A 94 -14.66 2.27 0.69
N PHE A 95 -14.26 1.06 0.33
CA PHE A 95 -14.77 -0.17 0.93
C PHE A 95 -13.67 -0.92 1.68
N GLU A 96 -13.96 -1.33 2.91
CA GLU A 96 -13.04 -2.07 3.78
C GLU A 96 -13.01 -3.58 3.50
N GLY A 97 -13.83 -4.06 2.56
CA GLY A 97 -13.93 -5.47 2.25
C GLY A 97 -14.56 -6.26 3.41
N PRO A 98 -14.04 -7.46 3.72
CA PRO A 98 -14.53 -8.27 4.85
C PRO A 98 -14.02 -7.77 6.21
N LEU A 99 -13.26 -6.66 6.24
CA LEU A 99 -12.59 -6.20 7.44
C LEU A 99 -13.53 -5.34 8.29
N ARG A 100 -13.17 -5.12 9.55
CA ARG A 100 -13.94 -4.30 10.49
C ARG A 100 -13.35 -2.90 10.58
N GLY A 101 -14.21 -1.88 10.57
CA GLY A 101 -13.83 -0.49 10.82
C GLY A 101 -13.20 0.20 9.60
N GLY A 102 -12.77 1.44 9.79
CA GLY A 102 -12.17 2.28 8.75
C GLY A 102 -11.20 3.29 9.36
N LYS A 103 -10.93 4.38 8.63
CA LYS A 103 -10.09 5.50 9.06
C LYS A 103 -10.40 5.88 10.51
N SER A 104 -9.35 6.23 11.26
CA SER A 104 -9.40 6.59 12.69
C SER A 104 -9.61 5.41 13.66
N THR A 105 -9.66 4.16 13.17
CA THR A 105 -9.74 2.98 14.04
C THR A 105 -8.54 2.05 13.86
N VAL A 106 -8.15 1.35 14.93
CA VAL A 106 -7.14 0.29 14.89
C VAL A 106 -7.74 -1.08 14.54
N TYR A 107 -9.03 -1.14 14.17
CA TYR A 107 -9.60 -2.36 13.61
C TYR A 107 -9.00 -2.64 12.22
N GLU A 108 -9.06 -3.89 11.76
CA GLU A 108 -8.36 -4.29 10.53
C GLU A 108 -8.69 -3.42 9.31
N GLY A 109 -9.93 -3.00 9.14
CA GLY A 109 -10.34 -2.16 8.01
C GLY A 109 -9.80 -0.73 8.09
N GLY A 110 -9.30 -0.28 9.23
CA GLY A 110 -8.67 1.04 9.39
C GLY A 110 -7.16 1.06 9.14
N ILE A 111 -6.47 -0.07 9.33
CA ILE A 111 -5.01 -0.16 9.31
C ILE A 111 -4.45 -1.16 8.29
N ARG A 112 -5.24 -2.14 7.84
CA ARG A 112 -4.80 -3.08 6.80
C ARG A 112 -5.15 -2.47 5.45
N ILE A 113 -4.11 -2.13 4.71
CA ILE A 113 -4.16 -1.39 3.45
C ILE A 113 -3.73 -2.29 2.27
N PRO A 114 -4.04 -1.90 1.02
CA PRO A 114 -3.33 -2.45 -0.14
C PRO A 114 -1.84 -2.11 -0.05
N PHE A 115 -0.99 -3.07 -0.39
CA PHE A 115 0.46 -2.92 -0.50
C PHE A 115 0.94 -3.77 -1.68
N ILE A 116 1.41 -3.13 -2.74
CA ILE A 116 1.88 -3.77 -3.97
C ILE A 116 3.32 -3.32 -4.22
N VAL A 117 4.19 -4.27 -4.53
CA VAL A 117 5.57 -4.01 -4.90
C VAL A 117 5.84 -4.63 -6.27
N SER A 118 6.45 -3.87 -7.17
CA SER A 118 6.75 -4.30 -8.54
C SER A 118 8.15 -3.88 -8.95
N TRP A 119 8.96 -4.86 -9.31
CA TRP A 119 10.29 -4.65 -9.86
C TRP A 119 10.64 -5.78 -10.85
N PRO A 120 10.30 -5.62 -12.15
CA PRO A 120 10.60 -6.61 -13.17
C PRO A 120 12.08 -7.03 -13.16
N GLY A 121 12.33 -8.33 -13.29
CA GLY A 121 13.67 -8.91 -13.25
C GLY A 121 14.25 -9.12 -11.84
N GLN A 122 13.67 -8.51 -10.80
CA GLN A 122 14.09 -8.69 -9.40
C GLN A 122 13.02 -9.39 -8.55
N ILE A 123 11.75 -9.05 -8.75
CA ILE A 123 10.61 -9.60 -8.02
C ILE A 123 9.74 -10.41 -9.01
N PRO A 124 9.46 -11.70 -8.73
CA PRO A 124 8.60 -12.51 -9.59
C PRO A 124 7.18 -11.95 -9.70
N ALA A 125 6.65 -11.94 -10.93
CA ALA A 125 5.33 -11.41 -11.22
C ALA A 125 4.21 -12.34 -10.69
N GLY A 126 3.09 -11.76 -10.26
CA GLY A 126 1.91 -12.51 -9.83
C GLY A 126 2.01 -13.15 -8.44
N SER A 127 3.10 -12.88 -7.73
CA SER A 127 3.37 -13.39 -6.38
C SER A 127 2.45 -12.79 -5.31
N VAL A 128 2.15 -13.58 -4.27
CA VAL A 128 1.41 -13.15 -3.08
C VAL A 128 2.17 -13.57 -1.83
N SER A 129 2.49 -12.60 -0.96
CA SER A 129 3.07 -12.88 0.36
C SER A 129 2.01 -12.75 1.45
N ARG A 130 2.06 -13.63 2.46
CA ARG A 130 1.16 -13.60 3.63
C ARG A 130 1.85 -13.08 4.89
N HIS A 131 3.10 -12.63 4.78
CA HIS A 131 3.81 -12.00 5.89
C HIS A 131 3.07 -10.74 6.35
N THR A 132 3.06 -10.54 7.66
CA THR A 132 2.52 -9.30 8.23
C THR A 132 3.66 -8.28 8.27
N VAL A 133 3.48 -7.19 7.51
CA VAL A 133 4.45 -6.10 7.34
C VAL A 133 3.83 -4.77 7.75
N SER A 134 4.66 -3.74 7.84
CA SER A 134 4.33 -2.37 8.21
C SER A 134 4.79 -1.39 7.13
N SER A 135 4.12 -0.25 6.99
CA SER A 135 4.62 0.85 6.15
C SER A 135 5.98 1.38 6.65
N MET A 136 6.29 1.18 7.94
CA MET A 136 7.59 1.52 8.52
C MET A 136 8.74 0.69 7.94
N ASP A 137 8.45 -0.48 7.37
CA ASP A 137 9.44 -1.37 6.73
C ASP A 137 9.97 -0.80 5.41
N ILE A 138 9.24 0.14 4.79
CA ILE A 138 9.61 0.72 3.49
C ILE A 138 10.96 1.42 3.57
N PHE A 139 11.21 2.20 4.63
CA PHE A 139 12.46 2.96 4.74
C PHE A 139 13.70 2.06 4.87
N PRO A 140 13.76 1.09 5.81
CA PRO A 140 14.84 0.10 5.86
C PRO A 140 14.98 -0.71 4.56
N THR A 141 13.85 -1.08 3.92
CA THR A 141 13.86 -1.83 2.66
C THR A 141 14.53 -1.04 1.54
N ILE A 142 14.19 0.24 1.37
CA ILE A 142 14.80 1.10 0.35
C ILE A 142 16.31 1.17 0.55
N LEU A 143 16.77 1.44 1.79
CA LEU A 143 18.20 1.55 2.08
C LEU A 143 18.95 0.24 1.81
N ASP A 144 18.41 -0.91 2.23
CA ASP A 144 19.01 -2.22 1.98
C ASP A 144 19.05 -2.58 0.48
N VAL A 145 18.00 -2.24 -0.26
CA VAL A 145 17.94 -2.41 -1.72
C VAL A 145 19.05 -1.62 -2.41
N ILE A 146 19.28 -0.36 -2.02
CA ILE A 146 20.33 0.48 -2.62
C ILE A 146 21.73 0.27 -1.97
N GLY A 147 21.88 -0.73 -1.10
CA GLY A 147 23.15 -1.07 -0.45
C GLY A 147 23.65 0.00 0.53
N ARG A 148 22.75 0.75 1.17
CA ARG A 148 23.07 1.76 2.19
C ARG A 148 22.73 1.25 3.59
N PRO A 149 23.59 1.52 4.59
CA PRO A 149 23.26 1.17 5.97
C PRO A 149 22.17 2.08 6.53
N LEU A 150 21.43 1.58 7.52
CA LEU A 150 20.58 2.43 8.35
C LEU A 150 21.44 3.48 9.08
N PRO A 151 21.00 4.75 9.15
CA PRO A 151 21.66 5.75 9.98
C PRO A 151 21.78 5.30 11.45
N THR A 152 22.93 5.55 12.06
CA THR A 152 23.20 5.17 13.45
C THR A 152 22.61 6.17 14.44
N GLY A 153 22.28 5.72 15.65
CA GLY A 153 21.79 6.58 16.74
C GLY A 153 20.27 6.81 16.73
N ILE A 154 19.55 6.08 15.88
CA ILE A 154 18.08 6.07 15.79
C ILE A 154 17.62 4.62 15.99
N THR A 155 16.55 4.44 16.75
CA THR A 155 15.84 3.16 16.83
C THR A 155 14.78 3.14 15.74
N TYR A 156 14.73 2.06 14.96
CA TYR A 156 13.76 1.87 13.88
C TYR A 156 12.79 0.76 14.26
N ASP A 157 11.50 1.01 14.05
CA ASP A 157 10.44 0.01 14.25
C ASP A 157 10.24 -0.89 13.01
N GLY A 158 10.75 -0.46 11.85
CA GLY A 158 10.67 -1.22 10.61
C GLY A 158 11.87 -2.14 10.37
N SER A 159 11.63 -3.20 9.62
CA SER A 159 12.62 -4.17 9.15
C SER A 159 12.70 -4.20 7.63
N SER A 160 13.86 -4.55 7.06
CA SER A 160 13.98 -4.70 5.61
C SER A 160 13.15 -5.89 5.11
N LEU A 161 12.35 -5.67 4.07
CA LEU A 161 11.57 -6.69 3.38
C LEU A 161 12.35 -7.38 2.26
N LYS A 162 13.63 -7.05 2.05
CA LYS A 162 14.42 -7.55 0.91
C LYS A 162 14.44 -9.08 0.80
N SER A 163 14.53 -9.79 1.92
CA SER A 163 14.47 -11.26 1.94
C SER A 163 13.09 -11.78 1.51
N ILE A 164 12.01 -11.10 1.86
CA ILE A 164 10.66 -11.47 1.39
C ILE A 164 10.50 -11.17 -0.10
N LEU A 165 11.01 -10.01 -0.56
CA LEU A 165 10.89 -9.60 -1.95
C LEU A 165 11.67 -10.53 -2.91
N TYR A 166 12.83 -11.03 -2.49
CA TYR A 166 13.72 -11.84 -3.35
C TYR A 166 13.77 -13.33 -2.99
N GLU A 167 13.87 -13.67 -1.69
CA GLU A 167 14.20 -15.04 -1.24
C GLU A 167 12.95 -15.93 -1.06
N GLU A 168 11.80 -15.38 -0.64
CA GLU A 168 10.54 -16.14 -0.56
C GLU A 168 10.21 -16.81 -1.91
N PHE A 169 10.60 -16.16 -3.02
CA PHE A 169 10.21 -16.59 -4.35
C PHE A 169 11.25 -17.46 -5.07
N LEU A 170 12.55 -17.35 -4.75
CA LEU A 170 13.58 -18.30 -5.20
C LEU A 170 13.29 -19.74 -4.72
N MET A 171 12.58 -19.88 -3.59
CA MET A 171 12.15 -21.19 -3.07
C MET A 171 10.86 -21.70 -3.76
N SER A 172 10.00 -20.80 -4.25
CA SER A 172 8.69 -21.14 -4.83
C SER A 172 8.75 -21.69 -6.27
N GLU A 173 9.70 -21.23 -7.10
CA GLU A 173 9.80 -21.72 -8.49
C GLU A 173 10.32 -23.15 -8.60
N LYS A 174 11.04 -23.65 -7.59
CA LYS A 174 11.79 -24.91 -7.73
C LYS A 174 11.00 -26.16 -7.36
N TRP A 175 9.93 -26.03 -6.57
CA TRP A 175 9.13 -27.16 -6.10
C TRP A 175 7.69 -26.72 -5.89
N GLY A 176 6.78 -27.18 -6.76
CA GLY A 176 5.35 -26.81 -6.79
C GLY A 176 4.53 -27.29 -5.59
N PHE A 177 4.90 -26.86 -4.39
CA PHE A 177 4.12 -26.99 -3.17
C PHE A 177 3.73 -25.60 -2.67
N GLU A 178 2.54 -25.48 -2.07
CA GLU A 178 2.20 -24.35 -1.21
C GLU A 178 3.19 -24.33 -0.05
N ILE A 179 4.24 -23.51 -0.16
CA ILE A 179 5.14 -23.28 0.95
C ILE A 179 4.41 -22.31 1.89
N GLN A 180 3.85 -22.85 2.97
CA GLN A 180 3.66 -22.08 4.18
C GLN A 180 5.06 -21.58 4.55
N SER A 181 5.35 -20.29 4.36
CA SER A 181 6.71 -19.76 4.53
C SER A 181 7.25 -20.20 5.89
N GLN A 182 8.30 -21.03 5.89
CA GLN A 182 9.06 -21.37 7.11
C GLN A 182 9.95 -20.20 7.54
N MET A 183 9.80 -19.02 6.92
CA MET A 183 10.55 -17.82 7.24
C MET A 183 10.04 -17.23 8.55
N ALA A 184 10.97 -16.70 9.33
CA ALA A 184 10.64 -15.99 10.55
C ALA A 184 9.71 -14.80 10.23
N PRO A 185 8.79 -14.45 11.15
CA PRO A 185 8.01 -13.23 11.00
C PRO A 185 8.93 -12.01 10.89
N VAL A 186 8.54 -11.02 10.08
CA VAL A 186 9.26 -9.74 9.93
C VAL A 186 9.39 -9.02 11.28
N HIS A 187 8.32 -9.11 12.07
CA HIS A 187 8.22 -8.56 13.41
C HIS A 187 7.99 -9.71 14.40
N PRO A 188 9.03 -10.41 14.85
CA PRO A 188 8.90 -11.47 15.85
C PRO A 188 8.36 -10.95 17.19
N GLU A 189 8.51 -9.67 17.50
CA GLU A 189 7.92 -8.97 18.63
C GLU A 189 6.43 -8.66 18.45
N GLY A 190 5.91 -8.75 17.22
CA GLY A 190 4.56 -8.36 16.83
C GLY A 190 4.45 -6.89 16.39
N LEU A 191 3.28 -6.53 15.86
CA LEU A 191 2.95 -5.17 15.46
C LEU A 191 2.08 -4.48 16.51
N PHE A 192 2.36 -3.19 16.73
CA PHE A 192 1.69 -2.35 17.72
C PHE A 192 0.84 -1.29 17.03
N PHE A 193 -0.41 -1.12 17.48
CA PHE A 193 -1.36 -0.19 16.89
C PHE A 193 -1.82 0.84 17.92
N TYR A 194 -1.55 2.09 17.61
CA TYR A 194 -1.81 3.23 18.48
C TYR A 194 -3.02 4.04 18.03
N SER A 195 -3.68 4.68 18.99
CA SER A 195 -4.69 5.72 18.77
C SER A 195 -4.22 6.97 19.52
N GLY A 196 -3.60 7.91 18.81
CA GLY A 196 -2.82 8.96 19.45
C GLY A 196 -1.65 8.35 20.22
N GLU A 197 -1.49 8.69 21.50
CA GLU A 197 -0.43 8.16 22.36
C GLU A 197 -0.77 6.81 23.03
N ILE A 198 -1.98 6.28 22.78
CA ILE A 198 -2.50 5.12 23.50
C ILE A 198 -2.30 3.86 22.67
N LEU A 199 -1.47 2.93 23.17
CA LEU A 199 -1.40 1.57 22.63
C LEU A 199 -2.78 0.89 22.78
N THR A 200 -3.41 0.61 21.65
CA THR A 200 -4.83 0.20 21.59
C THR A 200 -4.96 -1.26 21.21
N ALA A 201 -4.11 -1.76 20.31
CA ALA A 201 -4.07 -3.17 19.93
C ALA A 201 -2.65 -3.63 19.60
N MET A 202 -2.44 -4.94 19.60
CA MET A 202 -1.21 -5.59 19.15
C MET A 202 -1.57 -6.82 18.32
N ARG A 203 -0.76 -7.14 17.31
CA ARG A 203 -0.85 -8.38 16.52
C ARG A 203 0.43 -9.20 16.69
N PHE A 204 0.28 -10.49 17.00
CA PHE A 204 1.38 -11.42 17.20
C PHE A 204 0.92 -12.84 16.87
N ASP A 205 1.73 -13.58 16.10
CA ASP A 205 1.53 -15.00 15.76
C ASP A 205 0.11 -15.35 15.26
N GLY A 206 -0.42 -14.53 14.36
CA GLY A 206 -1.78 -14.70 13.81
C GLY A 206 -2.91 -14.18 14.70
N TYR A 207 -2.66 -13.88 15.97
CA TYR A 207 -3.63 -13.30 16.89
C TYR A 207 -3.57 -11.78 16.90
N LYS A 208 -4.71 -11.15 17.19
CA LYS A 208 -4.80 -9.71 17.47
C LYS A 208 -5.50 -9.48 18.80
N VAL A 209 -4.85 -8.76 19.71
CA VAL A 209 -5.35 -8.41 21.03
C VAL A 209 -5.70 -6.93 21.05
N HIS A 210 -6.93 -6.61 21.45
CA HIS A 210 -7.36 -5.24 21.70
C HIS A 210 -7.32 -4.95 23.19
N PHE A 211 -6.47 -4.02 23.61
CA PHE A 211 -6.42 -3.54 25.01
C PHE A 211 -7.51 -2.51 25.28
N ARG A 212 -7.94 -1.79 24.24
CA ARG A 212 -9.09 -0.88 24.27
C ARG A 212 -9.91 -1.04 23.00
N LEU A 213 -11.23 -1.00 23.15
CA LEU A 213 -12.16 -0.98 22.03
C LEU A 213 -12.43 0.46 21.61
N GLN A 214 -12.50 0.68 20.30
CA GLN A 214 -12.91 1.95 19.73
C GLN A 214 -14.35 1.87 19.22
N PRO A 215 -15.10 2.99 19.23
CA PRO A 215 -16.41 3.03 18.59
C PRO A 215 -16.27 2.70 17.11
N GLN A 216 -17.28 2.03 16.57
CA GLN A 216 -17.33 1.73 15.14
C GLN A 216 -17.95 2.92 14.41
N PRO A 217 -17.31 3.43 13.33
CA PRO A 217 -17.92 4.41 12.44
C PRO A 217 -19.30 3.92 11.98
N LEU A 218 -20.30 4.81 12.02
CA LEU A 218 -21.61 4.52 11.45
C LEU A 218 -21.44 4.36 9.94
N THR A 219 -21.76 3.18 9.43
CA THR A 219 -21.76 2.89 7.98
C THR A 219 -23.19 2.72 7.53
N THR A 220 -23.53 3.31 6.38
CA THR A 220 -24.69 2.87 5.60
C THR A 220 -24.23 1.65 4.81
N ARG A 221 -24.38 0.45 5.39
CA ARG A 221 -24.18 -0.77 4.60
C ARG A 221 -25.21 -0.77 3.48
N VAL A 222 -24.79 -0.42 2.27
CA VAL A 222 -25.53 -0.83 1.07
C VAL A 222 -25.23 -2.31 0.94
N GLY A 223 -26.09 -3.14 1.53
CA GLY A 223 -26.01 -4.58 1.32
C GLY A 223 -26.15 -4.83 -0.17
N PHE A 224 -25.13 -5.40 -0.80
CA PHE A 224 -25.37 -6.15 -2.01
C PHE A 224 -26.27 -7.31 -1.58
N GLY A 225 -27.53 -7.26 -1.98
CA GLY A 225 -28.47 -8.34 -1.75
C GLY A 225 -27.86 -9.63 -2.27
N GLU A 226 -28.00 -10.71 -1.50
CA GLU A 226 -27.80 -12.05 -2.02
C GLU A 226 -28.88 -12.26 -3.11
N GLU A 227 -28.48 -12.22 -4.37
CA GLU A 227 -29.17 -12.88 -5.49
C GLU A 227 -28.35 -14.08 -5.94
#